data_AF-A0AAJ6NZ79-F1
#
_entry.id   AF-A0AAJ6NZ79-F1
#
_cell.length_a   1.000
_cell.length_b   1.000
_cell.length_c   1.000
_cell.angle_alpha   90.00
_cell.angle_beta   90.00
_cell.angle_gamma   90.00
#
_symmetry.space_group_name_H-M   'P 1'
#
loop_
_entity.id
_entity.type
_entity.pdbx_description
1 polymer ?
#
loop_
_entity_poly.entity_id
_entity_poly.type
_entity_poly.pdbx_seq_one_letter_code
_entity_poly.pdbx_strand_id
1 'polypeptide(L)'
;MTREEWLAQGQKLFGKDMMQWKFKCPNCGHIATVQDYKKAGAPSSAVGFSCVGRWLPVHKEAFDDKDKRKIPCNYAGGGLININPIEVDDKKVFEFGK
;
A
#
# COMPACT_ATOMS: atom_id res chain seq x y z
N MET A 1 11.40 -9.89 8.32
CA MET A 1 11.08 -9.41 9.69
C MET A 1 9.91 -10.20 10.21
N THR A 2 9.76 -10.33 11.51
CA THR A 2 8.57 -11.00 12.07
C THR A 2 7.36 -10.08 12.02
N ARG A 3 6.15 -10.65 12.06
CA ARG A 3 4.93 -9.85 12.20
C ARG A 3 4.94 -8.96 13.44
N GLU A 4 5.52 -9.41 14.54
CA GLU A 4 5.61 -8.64 15.78
C GLU A 4 6.52 -7.41 15.62
N GLU A 5 7.69 -7.59 15.00
CA GLU A 5 8.61 -6.49 14.68
C GLU A 5 7.95 -5.46 13.76
N TRP A 6 7.25 -5.93 12.73
CA TRP A 6 6.54 -5.07 11.79
C TRP A 6 5.42 -4.28 12.46
N LEU A 7 4.64 -4.93 13.34
CA LEU A 7 3.59 -4.26 14.11
C LEU A 7 4.18 -3.21 15.06
N ALA A 8 5.27 -3.53 15.76
CA ALA A 8 5.96 -2.60 16.63
C ALA A 8 6.49 -1.38 15.85
N GLN A 9 7.02 -1.60 14.64
CA GLN A 9 7.48 -0.54 13.76
C GLN A 9 6.33 0.37 13.31
N GLY A 10 5.22 -0.19 12.85
CA GLY A 10 4.03 0.59 12.48
C GLY A 10 3.49 1.41 13.64
N GLN A 11 3.43 0.81 14.84
CA GLN A 11 2.98 1.50 16.05
C GLN A 11 3.95 2.63 16.44
N LYS A 12 5.25 2.44 16.29
CA LYS A 12 6.26 3.49 16.54
C LYS A 12 6.12 4.66 15.57
N LEU A 13 5.74 4.40 14.31
CA LEU A 13 5.63 5.43 13.27
C LEU A 13 4.31 6.20 13.32
N PHE A 14 3.19 5.51 13.56
CA PHE A 14 1.85 6.08 13.39
C PHE A 14 0.96 5.97 14.64
N GLY A 15 1.45 5.37 15.71
CA GLY A 15 0.71 5.13 16.94
C GLY A 15 -0.17 3.88 16.90
N LYS A 16 -1.01 3.73 17.94
CA LYS A 16 -1.84 2.53 18.15
C LYS A 16 -3.00 2.41 17.16
N ASP A 17 -3.45 3.51 16.58
CA ASP A 17 -4.56 3.48 15.62
C ASP A 17 -4.08 3.02 14.24
N MET A 18 -4.31 1.74 13.94
CA MET A 18 -3.98 1.17 12.64
C MET A 18 -4.72 1.84 11.48
N MET A 19 -5.85 2.53 11.72
CA MET A 19 -6.53 3.26 10.66
C MET A 19 -5.69 4.40 10.08
N GLN A 20 -4.76 4.95 10.87
CA GLN A 20 -3.86 6.02 10.46
C GLN A 20 -2.53 5.51 9.89
N TRP A 21 -2.30 4.20 9.88
CA TRP A 21 -1.07 3.65 9.35
C TRP A 21 -0.99 3.87 7.85
N LYS A 22 0.16 4.32 7.38
CA LYS A 22 0.40 4.72 6.00
C LYS A 22 1.26 3.70 5.28
N PHE A 23 0.90 3.39 4.05
CA PHE A 23 1.64 2.49 3.17
C PHE A 23 1.96 3.17 1.86
N LYS A 24 3.19 2.99 1.37
CA LYS A 24 3.66 3.56 0.12
C LYS A 24 3.59 2.51 -0.99
N CYS A 25 2.92 2.84 -2.08
CA CYS A 25 2.91 2.00 -3.27
C CYS A 25 4.32 1.92 -3.88
N PRO A 26 4.90 0.73 -4.10
CA PRO A 26 6.24 0.60 -4.65
C PRO A 26 6.32 1.01 -6.13
N ASN A 27 5.21 0.96 -6.88
CA ASN A 27 5.17 1.38 -8.28
C ASN A 27 5.04 2.90 -8.44
N CYS A 28 3.98 3.50 -7.88
CA CYS A 28 3.68 4.92 -8.11
C CYS A 28 4.12 5.86 -6.99
N GLY A 29 4.60 5.34 -5.86
CA GLY A 29 5.03 6.13 -4.70
C GLY A 29 3.90 6.77 -3.90
N HIS A 30 2.62 6.57 -4.29
CA HIS A 30 1.49 7.13 -3.54
C HIS A 30 1.41 6.55 -2.13
N ILE A 31 1.19 7.42 -1.14
CA ILE A 31 1.05 7.06 0.27
C ILE A 31 -0.43 7.12 0.64
N ALA A 32 -0.97 5.99 1.10
CA ALA A 32 -2.36 5.86 1.53
C ALA A 32 -2.45 5.35 2.97
N THR A 33 -3.38 5.92 3.74
CA THR A 33 -3.73 5.41 5.06
C THR A 33 -4.67 4.20 4.94
N VAL A 34 -4.72 3.35 5.97
CA VAL A 34 -5.74 2.29 6.06
C VAL A 34 -7.17 2.87 5.98
N GLN A 35 -7.38 4.08 6.51
CA GLN A 35 -8.65 4.79 6.38
C GLN A 35 -9.00 5.14 4.93
N ASP A 36 -8.03 5.44 4.07
CA ASP A 36 -8.28 5.70 2.65
C ASP A 36 -8.78 4.44 1.93
N TYR A 37 -8.20 3.27 2.23
CA TYR A 37 -8.71 1.99 1.71
C TYR A 37 -10.15 1.75 2.15
N LYS A 38 -10.46 1.99 3.43
CA LYS A 38 -11.82 1.85 3.96
C LYS A 38 -12.80 2.80 3.26
N LYS A 39 -12.42 4.06 3.06
CA LYS A 39 -13.24 5.06 2.33
C LYS A 39 -13.45 4.69 0.87
N ALA A 40 -12.46 4.06 0.24
CA ALA A 40 -12.55 3.58 -1.14
C ALA A 40 -13.38 2.28 -1.28
N GLY A 41 -13.85 1.68 -0.18
CA GLY A 41 -14.57 0.41 -0.21
C GLY A 41 -13.67 -0.80 -0.50
N ALA A 42 -12.35 -0.66 -0.27
CA ALA A 42 -11.40 -1.75 -0.48
C ALA A 42 -11.51 -2.82 0.65
N PRO A 43 -11.25 -4.11 0.34
CA PRO A 43 -11.13 -5.13 1.36
C PRO A 43 -9.90 -4.87 2.23
N SER A 44 -9.94 -5.25 3.52
CA SER A 44 -8.81 -5.07 4.43
C SER A 44 -7.53 -5.78 3.97
N SER A 45 -7.65 -6.88 3.22
CA SER A 45 -6.53 -7.62 2.62
C SER A 45 -5.77 -6.83 1.54
N ALA A 46 -6.34 -5.73 1.03
CA ALA A 46 -5.67 -4.86 0.07
C ALA A 46 -4.60 -3.97 0.71
N VAL A 47 -4.76 -3.67 1.99
CA VAL A 47 -3.95 -2.70 2.71
C VAL A 47 -2.50 -3.19 2.75
N GLY A 48 -1.57 -2.39 2.23
CA GLY A 48 -0.17 -2.76 2.17
C GLY A 48 0.15 -3.90 1.18
N PHE A 49 -0.79 -4.28 0.33
CA PHE A 49 -0.59 -5.30 -0.71
C PHE A 49 -0.85 -4.77 -2.12
N SER A 50 -1.83 -3.87 -2.27
CA SER A 50 -2.23 -3.24 -3.53
C SER A 50 -2.35 -1.73 -3.34
N CYS A 51 -2.12 -0.96 -4.41
CA CYS A 51 -2.31 0.47 -4.37
C CYS A 51 -3.81 0.82 -4.24
N VAL A 52 -4.14 1.78 -3.37
CA VAL A 52 -5.51 2.25 -3.14
C VAL A 52 -6.24 2.66 -4.43
N GLY A 53 -5.50 3.10 -5.46
CA GLY A 53 -6.07 3.51 -6.74
C GLY A 53 -6.91 2.44 -7.42
N ARG A 54 -6.66 1.16 -7.16
CA ARG A 54 -7.47 0.06 -7.68
C ARG A 54 -8.95 0.13 -7.28
N TRP A 55 -9.27 0.84 -6.20
CA TRP A 55 -10.63 1.05 -5.70
C TRP A 55 -11.13 2.49 -5.91
N LEU A 56 -10.35 3.34 -6.58
CA LEU A 56 -10.75 4.70 -6.88
C LEU A 56 -11.30 4.79 -8.31
N PRO A 57 -12.34 5.62 -8.54
CA PRO A 57 -12.91 5.81 -9.87
C PRO A 57 -11.91 6.42 -10.86
N VAL A 58 -10.91 7.14 -10.34
CA VAL A 58 -9.83 7.74 -11.12
C VAL A 58 -8.50 7.24 -10.58
N HIS A 59 -7.75 6.54 -11.42
CA HIS A 59 -6.39 6.04 -11.15
C HIS A 59 -5.60 5.98 -12.46
N LYS A 60 -4.30 5.70 -12.35
CA LYS A 60 -3.44 5.39 -13.49
C LYS A 60 -3.14 3.90 -13.59
N GLU A 61 -2.83 3.42 -14.78
CA GLU A 61 -2.34 2.06 -14.99
C GLU A 61 -0.96 1.89 -14.36
N ALA A 62 -0.73 0.78 -13.67
CA ALA A 62 0.59 0.43 -13.16
C ALA A 62 1.56 0.17 -14.32
N PHE A 63 2.82 0.58 -14.17
CA PHE A 63 3.86 0.49 -15.20
C PHE A 63 3.58 1.24 -16.51
N ASP A 64 2.49 2.01 -16.61
CA ASP A 64 2.28 2.97 -17.69
C ASP A 64 2.90 4.32 -17.32
N ASP A 65 3.87 4.75 -18.13
CA ASP A 65 4.56 6.01 -17.95
C ASP A 65 3.93 7.15 -18.76
N LYS A 66 2.90 6.89 -19.59
CA LYS A 66 2.24 7.92 -20.40
C LYS A 66 1.42 8.88 -19.54
N ASP A 67 0.77 8.37 -18.49
CA ASP A 67 0.02 9.19 -17.55
C ASP A 67 0.94 9.84 -16.50
N LYS A 68 1.21 11.13 -16.69
CA LYS A 68 2.09 11.92 -15.81
C LYS A 68 1.39 12.47 -14.56
N ARG A 69 0.09 12.22 -14.36
CA ARG A 69 -0.64 12.70 -13.19
C ARG A 69 -0.06 12.07 -11.91
N LYS A 70 0.02 12.88 -10.85
CA LYS A 70 0.44 12.42 -9.51
C LYS A 70 -0.73 11.81 -8.74
N ILE A 71 -1.34 10.78 -9.31
CA ILE A 71 -2.49 10.06 -8.73
C ILE A 71 -2.13 8.59 -8.42
N PRO A 72 -2.91 7.92 -7.55
CA PRO A 72 -2.74 6.49 -7.28
C PRO A 72 -2.82 5.64 -8.55
N CYS A 73 -2.12 4.50 -8.56
CA CYS A 73 -2.22 3.52 -9.64
C CYS A 73 -3.03 2.29 -9.25
N ASN A 74 -3.20 1.34 -10.16
CA ASN A 74 -3.89 0.07 -9.89
C ASN A 74 -2.96 -1.12 -9.53
N TYR A 75 -1.67 -0.88 -9.24
CA TYR A 75 -0.69 -1.93 -8.92
C TYR A 75 -1.17 -2.87 -7.79
N ALA A 76 -0.92 -4.18 -7.94
CA ALA A 76 -1.24 -5.20 -6.95
C ALA A 76 -0.08 -6.19 -6.80
N GLY A 77 0.33 -6.46 -5.56
CA GLY A 77 1.45 -7.37 -5.25
C GLY A 77 1.21 -8.84 -5.61
N GLY A 78 -0.03 -9.21 -5.96
CA GLY A 78 -0.40 -10.55 -6.44
C GLY A 78 -0.34 -10.72 -7.96
N GLY A 79 0.10 -9.69 -8.69
CA GLY A 79 0.26 -9.77 -10.15
C GLY A 79 1.57 -10.44 -10.58
N LEU A 80 1.81 -10.46 -11.89
CA LEU A 80 3.01 -11.04 -12.51
C LEU A 80 4.31 -10.40 -12.00
N ILE A 81 4.29 -9.08 -11.72
CA ILE A 81 5.44 -8.31 -11.28
C ILE A 81 5.27 -8.00 -9.78
N ASN A 82 6.05 -8.66 -8.94
CA ASN A 82 6.00 -8.49 -7.48
C ASN A 82 7.21 -7.66 -6.99
N ILE A 83 7.03 -6.35 -6.92
CA ILE A 83 8.03 -5.37 -6.46
C ILE A 83 7.78 -4.91 -5.01
N ASN A 84 7.01 -5.68 -4.23
CA ASN A 84 6.77 -5.38 -2.82
C ASN A 84 8.10 -5.51 -2.05
N PRO A 85 8.59 -4.45 -1.40
CA PRO A 85 9.98 -4.39 -0.92
C PRO A 85 10.17 -5.00 0.48
N ILE A 86 9.10 -5.21 1.24
CA ILE A 86 9.16 -5.68 2.63
C ILE A 86 8.64 -7.12 2.72
N GLU A 87 9.36 -7.98 3.43
CA GLU A 87 8.95 -9.35 3.72
C GLU A 87 8.70 -9.55 5.22
N VAL A 88 7.47 -9.94 5.56
CA VAL A 88 6.96 -10.19 6.91
C VAL A 88 6.44 -11.61 6.99
N ASP A 89 7.08 -12.49 7.75
CA ASP A 89 6.74 -13.93 7.82
C ASP A 89 6.53 -14.54 6.42
N ASP A 90 7.52 -14.39 5.53
CA ASP A 90 7.50 -14.83 4.12
C ASP A 90 6.41 -14.18 3.23
N LYS A 91 5.68 -13.18 3.74
CA LYS A 91 4.69 -12.42 2.98
C LYS A 91 5.22 -11.07 2.56
N LYS A 92 5.11 -10.77 1.26
CA LYS A 92 5.55 -9.50 0.71
C LYS A 92 4.50 -8.41 0.85
N VAL A 93 4.86 -7.31 1.50
CA VAL A 93 4.01 -6.14 1.78
C VAL A 93 4.69 -4.85 1.35
N PHE A 94 3.93 -3.77 1.35
CA PHE A 94 4.43 -2.43 1.08
C PHE A 94 5.25 -1.90 2.26
N GLU A 95 6.18 -1.00 1.96
CA GLU A 95 6.84 -0.23 3.00
C GLU A 95 5.89 0.78 3.65
N PHE A 96 6.15 1.12 4.90
CA PHE A 96 5.46 2.20 5.58
C PHE A 96 5.74 3.53 4.86
N GLY A 97 4.70 4.31 4.58
CA GLY A 97 4.80 5.63 3.97
C GLY A 97 5.09 6.69 5.01
N LYS A 98 6.29 7.28 4.98
CA LYS A 98 6.67 8.44 5.79
C LYS A 98 6.17 9.74 5.18
#